data_AF-A0A1B7NWP2-F1
#
_entry.id   AF-A0A1B7NWP2-F1
#
_cell.length_a   1.000
_cell.length_b   1.000
_cell.length_c   1.000
_cell.angle_alpha   90.00
_cell.angle_beta   90.00
_cell.angle_gamma   90.00
#
_symmetry.space_group_name_H-M   'P 1'
#
loop_
_entity.id
_entity.type
_entity.pdbx_description
1 polymer ?
#
loop_
_entity_poly.entity_id
_entity_poly.type
_entity_poly.pdbx_seq_one_letter_code
_entity_poly.pdbx_strand_id
1 'polypeptide(L)'
;HVNEISKHPRIDVERVRNIKYLHEFDRELQAPVWGYPTETAYYRDASAIDSIFAIKIPFFAIQAEDDPISVKEALPYNEIKQTPYGVMCTTSWGGHLSWFEFGGTRWFTKPITTFLIKMATEVDLDAPFKIAGDDPRGKDQEIHSQDANVDPALNFVPMRRKLELPIVPFSDIWKSTGADLDN
;
A
#
# COMPACT_ATOMS: atom_id res chain seq x y z
N HIS A 1 -7.64 -24.54 16.68
CA HIS A 1 -8.18 -23.60 15.66
C HIS A 1 -9.69 -23.41 15.79
N VAL A 2 -10.53 -24.44 15.61
CA VAL A 2 -12.01 -24.29 15.68
C VAL A 2 -12.51 -23.68 17.00
N ASN A 3 -12.01 -24.16 18.14
CA ASN A 3 -12.42 -23.65 19.46
C ASN A 3 -12.16 -22.15 19.68
N GLU A 4 -11.20 -21.57 18.96
CA GLU A 4 -10.90 -20.14 19.06
C GLU A 4 -11.80 -19.33 18.12
N ILE A 5 -12.00 -19.84 16.90
CA ILE A 5 -12.86 -19.22 15.89
C ILE A 5 -14.32 -19.17 16.35
N SER A 6 -14.80 -20.24 17.01
CA SER A 6 -16.18 -20.31 17.52
C SER A 6 -16.49 -19.34 18.64
N LYS A 7 -15.48 -18.74 19.28
CA LYS A 7 -15.68 -17.71 20.32
C LYS A 7 -16.07 -16.36 19.73
N HIS A 8 -15.80 -16.13 18.45
CA HIS A 8 -16.04 -14.85 17.83
C HIS A 8 -17.52 -14.74 17.39
N PRO A 9 -18.28 -13.75 17.87
CA PRO A 9 -19.74 -13.71 17.71
C PRO A 9 -20.21 -13.53 16.25
N ARG A 10 -19.31 -13.10 15.36
CA ARG A 10 -19.62 -12.82 13.94
C ARG A 10 -19.19 -13.94 12.98
N ILE A 11 -18.70 -15.06 13.48
CA ILE A 11 -18.21 -16.15 12.63
C ILE A 11 -19.18 -17.33 12.69
N ASP A 12 -19.67 -17.73 11.52
CA ASP A 12 -20.41 -18.97 11.34
C ASP A 12 -19.44 -20.10 10.99
N VAL A 13 -19.21 -21.00 11.95
CA VAL A 13 -18.25 -22.11 11.81
C VAL A 13 -18.63 -23.06 10.68
N GLU A 14 -19.93 -23.26 10.43
CA GLU A 14 -20.39 -24.14 9.37
C GLU A 14 -20.17 -23.53 7.98
N ARG A 15 -20.33 -22.21 7.85
CA ARG A 15 -19.93 -21.51 6.62
C ARG A 15 -18.43 -21.62 6.39
N VAL A 16 -17.63 -21.37 7.41
CA VAL A 16 -16.16 -21.46 7.32
C VAL A 16 -15.69 -22.86 6.91
N ARG A 17 -16.35 -23.92 7.37
CA ARG A 17 -16.04 -25.31 6.99
C ARG A 17 -16.34 -25.64 5.53
N ASN A 18 -17.27 -24.93 4.90
CA ASN A 18 -17.73 -25.19 3.53
C ASN A 18 -16.97 -24.37 2.47
N ILE A 19 -16.00 -23.55 2.88
CA ILE A 19 -15.23 -22.67 2.00
C ILE A 19 -14.34 -23.46 1.05
N LYS A 20 -14.27 -23.01 -0.20
CA LYS A 20 -13.37 -23.55 -1.22
C LYS A 20 -12.39 -22.54 -1.77
N TYR A 21 -12.77 -21.26 -1.79
CA TYR A 21 -11.97 -20.20 -2.38
C TYR A 21 -11.47 -19.19 -1.35
N LEU A 22 -10.32 -18.56 -1.63
CA LEU A 22 -9.70 -17.61 -0.71
C LEU A 22 -10.59 -16.38 -0.42
N HIS A 23 -11.30 -15.87 -1.42
CA HIS A 23 -12.19 -14.72 -1.21
C HIS A 23 -13.40 -15.04 -0.33
N GLU A 24 -13.85 -16.30 -0.30
CA GLU A 24 -14.88 -16.76 0.64
C GLU A 24 -14.32 -16.84 2.06
N PHE A 25 -13.06 -17.28 2.21
CA PHE A 25 -12.34 -17.22 3.50
C PHE A 25 -12.24 -15.79 4.01
N ASP A 26 -11.87 -14.86 3.13
CA ASP A 26 -11.79 -13.45 3.50
C ASP A 26 -13.17 -12.86 3.83
N ARG A 27 -14.24 -13.33 3.19
CA ARG A 27 -15.61 -12.89 3.49
C ARG A 27 -16.15 -13.43 4.80
N GLU A 28 -16.00 -14.73 5.07
CA GLU A 28 -16.66 -15.40 6.19
C GLU A 28 -15.81 -15.43 7.46
N LEU A 29 -14.49 -15.20 7.35
CA LEU A 29 -13.58 -15.15 8.48
C LEU A 29 -12.90 -13.79 8.62
N GLN A 30 -12.11 -13.36 7.64
CA GLN A 30 -11.26 -12.17 7.76
C GLN A 30 -12.11 -10.91 7.98
N ALA A 31 -13.08 -10.65 7.11
CA ALA A 31 -13.92 -9.48 7.20
C ALA A 31 -14.68 -9.41 8.54
N PRO A 32 -15.36 -10.47 9.02
CA PRO A 32 -15.98 -10.49 10.34
C PRO A 32 -15.00 -10.28 11.49
N VAL A 33 -13.81 -10.89 11.46
CA VAL A 33 -12.80 -10.75 12.54
C VAL A 33 -12.35 -9.29 12.66
N TRP A 34 -12.02 -8.66 11.53
CA TRP A 34 -11.50 -7.29 11.49
C TRP A 34 -12.58 -6.22 11.39
N GLY A 35 -13.85 -6.62 11.28
CA GLY A 35 -14.99 -5.71 11.19
C GLY A 35 -15.18 -5.04 9.83
N TYR A 36 -14.59 -5.57 8.76
CA TYR A 36 -14.88 -5.11 7.40
C TYR A 36 -16.28 -5.55 6.97
N PRO A 37 -17.01 -4.70 6.22
CA PRO A 37 -18.36 -5.01 5.76
C PRO A 37 -18.38 -6.10 4.67
N THR A 38 -17.33 -6.17 3.85
CA THR A 38 -17.17 -7.16 2.77
C THR A 38 -15.69 -7.48 2.57
N GLU A 39 -15.39 -8.59 1.90
CA GLU A 39 -14.03 -8.93 1.48
C GLU A 39 -13.46 -7.87 0.52
N THR A 40 -14.30 -7.23 -0.30
CA THR A 40 -13.87 -6.16 -1.21
C THR A 40 -13.47 -4.90 -0.45
N ALA A 41 -14.21 -4.55 0.61
CA ALA A 41 -13.83 -3.44 1.48
C ALA A 41 -12.48 -3.73 2.15
N TYR A 42 -12.27 -4.97 2.62
CA TYR A 42 -10.98 -5.44 3.09
C TYR A 42 -9.88 -5.31 2.03
N TYR A 43 -10.09 -5.80 0.80
CA TYR A 43 -9.07 -5.72 -0.26
C TYR A 43 -8.75 -4.29 -0.67
N ARG A 44 -9.76 -3.41 -0.74
CA ARG A 44 -9.57 -1.99 -1.05
C ARG A 44 -8.77 -1.29 0.06
N ASP A 45 -9.06 -1.61 1.31
CA ASP A 45 -8.38 -1.03 2.47
C ASP A 45 -6.99 -1.64 2.72
N ALA A 46 -6.75 -2.87 2.27
CA ALA A 46 -5.43 -3.50 2.30
C ALA A 46 -4.54 -3.09 1.11
N SER A 47 -5.13 -2.58 0.02
CA SER A 47 -4.39 -2.24 -1.20
C SER A 47 -3.52 -0.99 -1.05
N ALA A 48 -2.28 -1.05 -1.52
CA ALA A 48 -1.38 0.10 -1.57
C ALA A 48 -1.68 1.08 -2.72
N ILE A 49 -2.69 0.79 -3.56
CA ILE A 49 -2.97 1.52 -4.80
C ILE A 49 -3.17 3.02 -4.59
N ASP A 50 -3.93 3.41 -3.55
CA ASP A 50 -4.22 4.82 -3.30
C ASP A 50 -3.00 5.58 -2.78
N SER A 51 -2.05 4.87 -2.16
CA SER A 51 -0.79 5.47 -1.68
C SER A 51 0.11 5.91 -2.83
N ILE A 52 -0.02 5.33 -4.03
CA ILE A 52 0.80 5.69 -5.20
C ILE A 52 0.67 7.17 -5.54
N PHE A 53 -0.52 7.74 -5.39
CA PHE A 53 -0.78 9.15 -5.70
C PHE A 53 -0.11 10.12 -4.71
N ALA A 54 0.22 9.65 -3.50
CA ALA A 54 0.90 10.45 -2.49
C ALA A 54 2.43 10.42 -2.65
N ILE A 55 2.99 9.54 -3.49
CA ILE A 55 4.43 9.44 -3.68
C ILE A 55 4.92 10.65 -4.48
N LYS A 56 5.76 11.48 -3.84
CA LYS A 56 6.43 12.65 -4.45
C LYS A 56 7.93 12.45 -4.66
N ILE A 57 8.46 11.28 -4.33
CA ILE A 57 9.86 10.88 -4.54
C ILE A 57 9.89 9.96 -5.76
N PRO A 58 10.82 10.15 -6.72
CA PRO A 58 10.93 9.26 -7.86
C PRO A 58 11.06 7.79 -7.44
N PHE A 59 10.29 6.91 -8.06
CA PHE A 59 10.30 5.47 -7.77
C PHE A 59 10.27 4.62 -9.03
N PHE A 60 10.87 3.44 -8.93
CA PHE A 60 10.92 2.45 -9.99
C PHE A 60 10.24 1.16 -9.54
N ALA A 61 9.17 0.78 -10.23
CA ALA A 61 8.44 -0.46 -10.01
C ALA A 61 8.79 -1.46 -11.12
N ILE A 62 9.09 -2.70 -10.74
CA ILE A 62 9.32 -3.79 -11.69
C ILE A 62 8.33 -4.92 -11.39
N GLN A 63 7.68 -5.45 -12.42
CA GLN A 63 6.70 -6.52 -12.31
C GLN A 63 6.81 -7.50 -13.47
N ALA A 64 6.45 -8.75 -13.23
CA ALA A 64 6.44 -9.80 -14.24
C ALA A 64 4.99 -10.14 -14.61
N GLU A 65 4.68 -10.18 -15.90
CA GLU A 65 3.33 -10.48 -16.38
C GLU A 65 2.95 -11.95 -16.21
N ASP A 66 3.93 -12.83 -16.01
CA ASP A 66 3.78 -14.26 -15.69
C ASP A 66 3.80 -14.54 -14.17
N ASP A 67 3.72 -13.52 -13.32
CA ASP A 67 3.61 -13.69 -11.87
C ASP A 67 2.25 -14.33 -11.49
N PRO A 68 2.22 -15.53 -10.87
CA PRO A 68 0.98 -16.19 -10.47
C PRO A 68 0.29 -15.55 -9.26
N ILE A 69 0.95 -14.62 -8.57
CA ILE A 69 0.44 -13.92 -7.39
C ILE A 69 0.05 -12.49 -7.76
N SER A 70 0.99 -11.70 -8.29
CA SER A 70 0.73 -10.34 -8.79
C SER A 70 0.39 -10.37 -10.28
N VAL A 71 -0.76 -10.96 -10.60
CA VAL A 71 -1.21 -11.14 -11.99
C VAL A 71 -1.29 -9.82 -12.74
N LYS A 72 -1.10 -9.88 -14.06
CA LYS A 72 -1.10 -8.73 -14.95
C LYS A 72 -2.30 -7.81 -14.78
N GLU A 73 -3.49 -8.37 -14.57
CA GLU A 73 -4.74 -7.63 -14.40
C GLU A 73 -4.79 -6.82 -13.10
N ALA A 74 -4.01 -7.19 -12.10
CA ALA A 74 -3.92 -6.50 -10.81
C ALA A 74 -2.88 -5.38 -10.82
N LEU A 75 -2.09 -5.23 -11.90
CA LEU A 75 -1.05 -4.23 -11.97
C LEU A 75 -1.62 -2.81 -12.17
N PRO A 76 -1.09 -1.80 -11.45
CA PRO A 76 -1.67 -0.45 -11.38
C PRO A 76 -1.26 0.45 -12.56
N TYR A 77 -1.51 -0.01 -13.79
CA TYR A 77 -1.09 0.70 -15.00
C TYR A 77 -1.68 2.10 -15.13
N ASN A 78 -2.94 2.28 -14.71
CA ASN A 78 -3.64 3.56 -14.88
C ASN A 78 -3.25 4.56 -13.80
N GLU A 79 -2.97 4.07 -12.60
CA GLU A 79 -2.58 4.86 -11.44
C GLU A 79 -1.14 5.35 -11.57
N ILE A 80 -0.23 4.49 -12.05
CA ILE A 80 1.16 4.90 -12.31
C ILE A 80 1.24 5.94 -13.42
N LYS A 81 0.40 5.86 -14.47
CA LYS A 81 0.36 6.88 -15.54
C LYS A 81 -0.08 8.27 -15.05
N GLN A 82 -0.74 8.36 -13.90
CA GLN A 82 -1.20 9.63 -13.35
C GLN A 82 -0.14 10.33 -12.50
N THR A 83 0.91 9.62 -12.07
CA THR A 83 1.99 10.22 -11.28
C THR A 83 3.22 10.49 -12.15
N PRO A 84 3.81 11.70 -12.11
CA PRO A 84 5.05 11.99 -12.83
C PRO A 84 6.28 11.37 -12.14
N TYR A 85 6.13 10.80 -10.95
CA TYR A 85 7.23 10.27 -10.13
C TYR A 85 7.52 8.78 -10.35
N GLY A 86 6.56 8.06 -10.94
CA GLY A 86 6.63 6.60 -11.06
C GLY A 86 7.04 6.16 -12.44
N VAL A 87 7.98 5.21 -12.51
CA VAL A 87 8.23 4.41 -13.71
C VAL A 87 7.94 2.95 -13.39
N MET A 88 7.05 2.32 -14.17
CA MET A 88 6.80 0.88 -14.09
C MET A 88 7.37 0.15 -15.30
N CYS A 89 8.19 -0.87 -15.04
CA CYS A 89 8.71 -1.80 -16.02
C CYS A 89 8.00 -3.14 -15.86
N THR A 90 7.30 -3.59 -16.90
CA THR A 90 6.73 -4.94 -16.94
C THR A 90 7.52 -5.82 -17.90
N THR A 91 7.71 -7.09 -17.53
CA THR A 91 8.35 -8.09 -18.39
C THR A 91 7.45 -9.28 -18.62
N SER A 92 7.52 -9.88 -19.80
CA SER A 92 6.72 -11.06 -20.13
C SER A 92 7.09 -12.30 -19.31
N TRP A 93 8.32 -12.35 -18.77
CA TRP A 93 8.85 -13.46 -17.99
C TRP A 93 9.64 -12.98 -16.77
N GLY A 94 9.53 -13.72 -15.68
CA GLY A 94 10.22 -13.47 -14.41
C GLY A 94 9.57 -14.17 -13.22
N GLY A 95 8.31 -14.56 -13.34
CA GLY A 95 7.52 -15.13 -12.25
C GLY A 95 7.50 -14.21 -11.03
N HIS A 96 7.13 -14.77 -9.87
CA HIS A 96 6.95 -13.96 -8.67
C HIS A 96 8.25 -13.32 -8.13
N LEU A 97 9.39 -14.01 -8.26
CA LEU A 97 10.66 -13.59 -7.62
C LEU A 97 11.92 -13.84 -8.49
N SER A 98 11.74 -14.23 -9.75
CA SER A 98 12.70 -15.12 -10.41
C SER A 98 12.99 -14.74 -11.87
N TRP A 99 13.33 -13.47 -12.08
CA TRP A 99 13.93 -12.91 -13.29
C TRP A 99 15.35 -13.46 -13.57
N PHE A 100 15.50 -14.77 -13.64
CA PHE A 100 16.78 -15.45 -13.82
C PHE A 100 17.33 -15.26 -15.23
N GLU A 101 18.65 -15.11 -15.31
CA GLU A 101 19.43 -15.14 -16.55
C GLU A 101 20.25 -16.43 -16.62
N PHE A 102 20.74 -16.72 -17.83
CA PHE A 102 21.78 -17.72 -18.01
C PHE A 102 23.00 -17.39 -17.14
N GLY A 103 23.51 -18.39 -16.42
CA GLY A 103 24.59 -18.21 -15.44
C GLY A 103 24.11 -18.00 -14.00
N GLY A 104 22.80 -18.06 -13.73
CA GLY A 104 22.25 -18.05 -12.36
C GLY A 104 22.13 -16.66 -11.73
N THR A 105 22.37 -15.60 -12.50
CA THR A 105 22.15 -14.21 -12.08
C THR A 105 20.69 -13.81 -12.25
N ARG A 106 20.34 -12.62 -11.76
CA ARG A 106 19.00 -12.05 -11.92
C ARG A 106 19.10 -10.73 -12.69
N TRP A 107 18.42 -10.62 -13.83
CA TRP A 107 18.61 -9.46 -14.71
C TRP A 107 18.13 -8.15 -14.08
N PHE A 108 17.09 -8.20 -13.24
CA PHE A 108 16.50 -7.00 -12.62
C PHE A 108 17.49 -6.20 -11.78
N THR A 109 18.57 -6.85 -11.30
CA THR A 109 19.59 -6.19 -10.49
C THR A 109 20.24 -5.03 -11.23
N LYS A 110 20.42 -5.14 -12.55
CA LYS A 110 21.05 -4.12 -13.41
C LYS A 110 20.23 -2.82 -13.48
N PRO A 111 18.94 -2.83 -13.90
CA PRO A 111 18.13 -1.62 -13.94
C PRO A 111 17.86 -1.03 -12.55
N ILE A 112 17.64 -1.87 -11.52
CA ILE A 112 17.44 -1.35 -10.15
C ILE A 112 18.70 -0.65 -9.64
N THR A 113 19.87 -1.27 -9.80
CA THR A 113 21.14 -0.65 -9.36
C THR A 113 21.40 0.64 -10.11
N THR A 114 21.15 0.66 -11.43
CA THR A 114 21.28 1.87 -12.25
C THR A 114 20.35 2.98 -11.77
N PHE A 115 19.08 2.66 -11.49
CA PHE A 115 18.11 3.61 -10.95
C PHE A 115 18.58 4.16 -9.60
N LEU A 116 18.99 3.30 -8.66
CA LEU A 116 19.44 3.73 -7.33
C LEU A 116 20.72 4.56 -7.38
N ILE A 117 21.67 4.23 -8.25
CA ILE A 117 22.89 5.03 -8.45
C ILE A 117 22.50 6.42 -8.95
N LYS A 118 21.66 6.53 -9.99
CA LYS A 118 21.19 7.82 -10.49
C LYS A 118 20.47 8.61 -9.41
N MET A 119 19.63 7.96 -8.61
CA MET A 119 18.97 8.59 -7.48
C MET A 119 19.96 9.13 -6.43
N ALA A 120 21.08 8.44 -6.21
CA ALA A 120 22.10 8.86 -5.25
C ALA A 120 23.04 9.94 -5.78
N THR A 121 23.31 9.98 -7.09
CA THR A 121 24.36 10.85 -7.66
C THR A 121 23.83 12.04 -8.45
N GLU A 122 22.64 11.93 -9.04
CA GLU A 122 22.11 12.92 -9.98
C GLU A 122 20.89 13.68 -9.43
N VAL A 123 20.27 13.23 -8.33
CA VAL A 123 19.10 13.89 -7.76
C VAL A 123 19.51 15.13 -6.99
N ASP A 124 18.94 16.26 -7.42
CA ASP A 124 19.00 17.51 -6.69
C ASP A 124 18.03 17.47 -5.51
N LEU A 125 18.58 17.41 -4.29
CA LEU A 125 17.81 17.42 -3.04
C LEU A 125 17.36 18.83 -2.63
N ASP A 126 17.96 19.87 -3.21
CA ASP A 126 17.68 21.27 -2.90
C ASP A 126 16.65 21.88 -3.87
N ALA A 127 16.32 21.16 -4.95
CA ALA A 127 15.31 21.57 -5.91
C ALA A 127 13.92 21.66 -5.25
N PRO A 128 13.25 22.82 -5.29
CA PRO A 128 11.90 22.95 -4.75
C PRO A 128 10.92 22.09 -5.56
N PHE A 129 10.04 21.35 -4.88
CA PHE A 129 8.97 20.57 -5.51
C PHE A 129 8.10 21.48 -6.40
N LYS A 130 8.31 21.44 -7.71
CA LYS A 130 7.44 22.12 -8.69
C LYS A 130 6.68 21.08 -9.49
N ILE A 131 5.41 20.92 -9.15
CA ILE A 131 4.48 20.06 -9.89
C ILE A 131 3.51 21.00 -10.60
N ALA A 132 3.48 20.93 -11.93
CA ALA A 132 2.45 21.62 -12.70
C ALA A 132 1.08 20.97 -12.39
N GLY A 133 0.21 21.67 -11.65
CA GLY A 133 -1.17 21.25 -11.37
C GLY A 133 -1.51 20.87 -9.93
N ASP A 134 -0.57 20.93 -8.97
CA ASP A 134 -0.87 20.72 -7.54
C ASP A 134 -1.50 21.99 -6.93
N ASP A 135 -2.78 22.26 -7.18
CA ASP A 135 -3.58 23.10 -6.27
C ASP A 135 -4.01 22.23 -5.08
N PRO A 136 -3.63 22.56 -3.83
CA PRO A 136 -3.98 21.76 -2.65
C PRO A 136 -5.49 21.68 -2.36
N ARG A 137 -6.36 22.34 -3.14
CA ARG A 137 -7.79 22.53 -2.82
C ARG A 137 -8.74 21.64 -3.63
N GLY A 138 -8.33 20.39 -3.89
CA GLY A 138 -9.19 19.36 -4.47
C GLY A 138 -10.09 18.67 -3.42
N LYS A 139 -11.12 19.39 -2.94
CA LYS A 139 -12.31 18.90 -2.22
C LYS A 139 -12.14 17.65 -1.34
N ASP A 140 -11.84 17.88 -0.07
CA ASP A 140 -12.23 16.94 0.98
C ASP A 140 -13.77 16.80 0.94
N GLN A 141 -14.28 15.69 0.41
CA GLN A 141 -15.63 15.28 0.72
C GLN A 141 -15.59 14.69 2.13
N GLU A 142 -16.00 15.49 3.10
CA GLU A 142 -16.38 15.02 4.42
C GLU A 142 -17.49 13.98 4.25
N ILE A 143 -17.15 12.71 4.45
CA ILE A 143 -18.15 11.67 4.66
C ILE A 143 -18.75 11.96 6.04
N HIS A 144 -19.92 12.61 6.04
CA HIS A 144 -20.77 12.75 7.21
C HIS A 144 -21.07 11.35 7.79
N SER A 145 -20.49 11.03 8.93
CA SER A 145 -21.00 9.97 9.80
C SER A 145 -22.23 10.52 10.52
N GLN A 146 -23.43 10.14 10.08
CA GLN A 146 -24.66 10.37 10.83
C GLN A 146 -25.03 9.15 11.68
N ASP A 147 -25.07 9.41 12.98
CA ASP A 147 -25.94 8.91 14.04
C ASP A 147 -26.04 7.41 14.35
N ALA A 148 -25.84 7.18 15.65
CA ALA A 148 -25.96 5.93 16.38
C ALA A 148 -27.41 5.48 16.55
N ASN A 149 -27.74 4.27 16.07
CA ASN A 149 -28.52 3.22 16.73
C ASN A 149 -29.11 2.26 15.68
N VAL A 150 -28.36 1.26 15.21
CA VAL A 150 -28.89 -0.06 14.80
C VAL A 150 -27.75 -1.09 14.85
N ASP A 151 -27.95 -2.16 15.63
CA ASP A 151 -27.11 -3.37 15.80
C ASP A 151 -25.67 -3.16 16.32
N PRO A 152 -24.99 -4.19 16.91
CA PRO A 152 -23.58 -4.10 17.26
C PRO A 152 -22.74 -4.13 15.96
N ALA A 153 -22.79 -3.00 15.25
CA ALA A 153 -22.53 -2.87 13.83
C ALA A 153 -21.04 -2.75 13.50
N LEU A 154 -20.74 -3.05 12.24
CA LEU A 154 -19.44 -2.95 11.57
C LEU A 154 -18.79 -1.57 11.82
N ASN A 155 -17.84 -1.49 12.74
CA ASN A 155 -17.03 -0.30 12.99
C ASN A 155 -15.87 -0.18 11.99
N PHE A 156 -16.18 -0.21 10.69
CA PHE A 156 -15.17 -0.03 9.65
C PHE A 156 -15.01 1.45 9.31
N VAL A 157 -13.84 2.00 9.66
CA VAL A 157 -13.38 3.30 9.17
C VAL A 157 -12.24 3.02 8.20
N PRO A 158 -12.36 3.36 6.89
CA PRO A 158 -11.30 3.12 5.93
C PRO A 158 -10.04 3.88 6.32
N MET A 159 -8.88 3.24 6.14
CA MET A 159 -7.59 3.80 6.47
C MET A 159 -7.31 5.05 5.61
N ARG A 160 -7.26 6.22 6.26
CA ARG A 160 -6.79 7.44 5.59
C ARG A 160 -5.28 7.37 5.43
N ARG A 161 -4.80 7.09 4.21
CA ARG A 161 -3.36 6.95 3.90
C ARG A 161 -2.63 8.29 3.66
N LYS A 162 -3.16 9.40 4.17
CA LYS A 162 -2.41 10.66 4.25
C LYS A 162 -1.58 10.62 5.51
N LEU A 163 -0.27 10.42 5.36
CA LEU A 163 0.68 10.63 6.45
C LEU A 163 0.79 12.15 6.66
N GLU A 164 0.07 12.68 7.64
CA GLU A 164 0.29 14.04 8.12
C GLU A 164 1.63 14.08 8.86
N LEU A 165 2.73 14.30 8.12
CA LEU A 165 3.98 14.69 8.73
C LEU A 165 3.87 16.18 9.08
N PRO A 166 3.87 16.57 10.38
CA PRO A 166 4.05 17.96 10.71
C PRO A 166 5.38 18.41 10.10
N ILE A 167 5.34 19.45 9.27
CA ILE A 167 6.55 20.05 8.71
C ILE A 167 7.27 20.73 9.88
N VAL A 168 8.18 19.99 10.51
CA VAL A 168 9.09 20.53 11.52
C VAL A 168 10.28 21.17 10.79
N PRO A 169 10.62 22.43 11.07
CA PRO A 169 11.84 23.05 10.56
C PRO A 169 13.06 22.20 10.92
N PHE A 170 14.02 22.10 10.00
CA PHE A 170 15.26 21.32 10.19
C PHE A 170 16.02 21.69 11.48
N SER A 171 15.84 22.92 11.98
CA SER A 171 16.40 23.41 13.24
C SER A 171 15.90 22.71 14.50
N ASP A 172 14.73 22.05 14.44
CA ASP A 172 14.09 21.45 15.62
C ASP A 172 14.30 19.94 15.73
N ILE A 173 14.78 19.28 14.65
CA ILE A 173 15.09 17.84 14.62
C ILE A 173 16.25 17.49 15.57
N TRP A 174 17.17 18.42 15.83
CA TRP A 174 18.34 18.22 16.68
C TRP A 174 18.13 18.55 18.16
N LYS A 175 16.98 19.13 18.52
CA LYS A 175 16.69 19.47 19.94
C LYS A 175 16.15 18.28 20.73
N SER A 176 15.65 17.22 20.09
CA SER A 176 15.03 16.08 20.78
C SER A 176 15.97 14.91 21.07
N THR A 177 17.24 14.98 20.68
CA THR A 177 18.25 13.92 20.92
C THR A 177 19.40 14.35 21.82
N GLY A 178 19.31 15.53 22.46
CA GLY A 178 20.22 15.95 23.52
C GLY A 178 19.91 15.19 24.82
N ALA A 179 20.45 14.00 24.97
CA ALA A 179 20.65 13.42 26.28
C ALA A 179 21.65 14.33 27.03
N ASP A 180 21.17 14.94 28.11
CA ASP A 180 21.98 15.70 29.06
C ASP A 180 23.18 14.85 29.52
N LEU A 181 24.37 15.21 29.04
CA LEU A 181 25.64 14.81 29.63
C LEU A 181 26.21 16.03 30.33
N ASP A 182 25.64 16.37 31.48
CA ASP A 182 26.25 17.25 32.48
C ASP A 182 25.81 16.80 33.89
N ASN A 183 26.50 15.78 34.42
CA ASN A 183 27.02 15.68 35.79
C ASN A 183 27.83 14.40 36.00
#